data_AF-A0A937L7X7-F1
#
_entry.id   AF-A0A937L7X7-F1
#
_cell.length_a   1.000
_cell.length_b   1.000
_cell.length_c   1.000
_cell.angle_alpha   90.00
_cell.angle_beta   90.00
_cell.angle_gamma   90.00
#
_symmetry.space_group_name_H-M   'P 1'
#
loop_
_entity.id
_entity.type
_entity.pdbx_description
1 polymer ?
#
loop_
_entity_poly.entity_id
_entity_poly.type
_entity_poly.pdbx_seq_one_letter_code
_entity_poly.pdbx_strand_id
1 'polypeptide(L)'
;MQLLSTILNTRFWLMAMGAFLVLFTGLALVSGQAANSASTFWAGELTERELNIAVVVEVVWFAHMLGMGAILLFLGLLAANPARARIGAIAVVAVMGTQFIAGGMASTYGYNGFSGFNIFAALFMLIPLITLIACLSKLNAK
;
A
#
# COMPACT_ATOMS: atom_id res chain seq x y z
N MET A 1 26.39 13.85 2.16
CA MET A 1 25.80 12.94 3.18
C MET A 1 24.63 13.56 3.94
N GLN A 2 24.70 14.83 4.36
CA GLN A 2 23.63 15.51 5.12
C GLN A 2 22.32 15.70 4.32
N LEU A 3 22.42 15.96 3.01
CA LEU A 3 21.25 16.04 2.12
C LEU A 3 20.53 14.70 2.01
N LEU A 4 21.27 13.60 1.83
CA LEU A 4 20.71 12.25 1.73
C LEU A 4 20.02 11.82 3.04
N SER A 5 20.60 12.16 4.21
CA SER A 5 19.98 11.84 5.51
C SER A 5 18.72 12.68 5.79
N THR A 6 18.63 13.85 5.18
CA THR A 6 17.45 14.73 5.23
C THR A 6 16.35 14.19 4.32
N ILE A 7 16.69 13.75 3.10
CA ILE A 7 15.75 13.14 2.16
C ILE A 7 15.27 11.78 2.68
N LEU A 8 16.15 10.91 3.18
CA LEU A 8 15.83 9.59 3.73
C LEU A 8 15.43 9.64 5.20
N ASN A 9 14.48 10.52 5.52
CA ASN A 9 13.92 10.62 6.86
C ASN A 9 12.85 9.54 7.06
N THR A 10 13.13 8.58 7.95
CA THR A 10 12.23 7.45 8.26
C THR A 10 10.84 7.88 8.72
N ARG A 11 10.76 8.93 9.56
CA ARG A 11 9.48 9.47 10.03
C ARG A 11 8.67 10.01 8.86
N PHE A 12 9.30 10.84 8.05
CA PHE A 12 8.65 11.47 6.91
C PHE A 12 8.10 10.41 5.95
N TRP A 13 8.92 9.44 5.52
CA TRP A 13 8.49 8.46 4.54
C TRP A 13 7.44 7.47 5.07
N LEU A 14 7.52 7.06 6.35
CA LEU A 14 6.44 6.26 6.96
C LEU A 14 5.13 7.02 6.99
N MET A 15 5.16 8.30 7.37
CA MET A 15 3.97 9.15 7.37
C MET A 15 3.45 9.38 5.95
N ALA A 16 4.34 9.61 4.97
CA ALA A 16 3.95 9.83 3.58
C ALA A 16 3.31 8.59 2.96
N MET A 17 3.90 7.40 3.16
CA MET A 17 3.31 6.13 2.73
C MET A 17 1.97 5.88 3.42
N GLY A 18 1.91 6.04 4.75
CA GLY A 18 0.68 5.85 5.50
C GLY A 18 -0.44 6.79 5.05
N ALA A 19 -0.14 8.08 4.90
CA ALA A 19 -1.10 9.08 4.43
C ALA A 19 -1.55 8.82 2.99
N PHE A 20 -0.63 8.44 2.09
CA PHE A 20 -0.97 8.06 0.72
C PHE A 20 -1.97 6.91 0.70
N LEU A 21 -1.69 5.83 1.44
CA LEU A 21 -2.58 4.68 1.53
C LEU A 21 -3.94 5.06 2.13
N VAL A 22 -3.95 5.81 3.24
CA VAL A 22 -5.20 6.24 3.89
C VAL A 22 -6.05 7.10 2.97
N LEU A 23 -5.46 8.12 2.35
CA LEU A 23 -6.21 9.05 1.50
C LEU A 23 -6.70 8.37 0.24
N PHE A 24 -5.85 7.62 -0.45
CA PHE A 24 -6.23 6.91 -1.67
C PHE A 24 -7.37 5.93 -1.41
N THR A 25 -7.24 5.09 -0.38
CA THR A 25 -8.22 4.04 -0.11
C THR A 25 -9.48 4.55 0.58
N GLY A 26 -9.33 5.51 1.51
CA GLY A 26 -10.46 6.14 2.17
C GLY A 26 -11.36 6.89 1.20
N LEU A 27 -10.78 7.64 0.26
CA LEU A 27 -11.56 8.32 -0.79
C LEU A 27 -12.25 7.31 -1.71
N ALA A 28 -11.58 6.21 -2.08
CA ALA A 28 -12.18 5.18 -2.93
C ALA A 28 -13.36 4.45 -2.26
N LEU A 29 -13.28 4.23 -0.94
CA LEU A 29 -14.37 3.63 -0.15
C LEU A 29 -15.55 4.59 0.02
N VAL A 30 -15.29 5.83 0.45
CA VAL A 30 -16.36 6.81 0.72
C VAL A 30 -17.09 7.24 -0.55
N SER A 31 -16.39 7.31 -1.69
CA SER A 31 -17.01 7.65 -2.98
C SER A 31 -17.73 6.47 -3.65
N GLY A 32 -17.61 5.25 -3.10
CA GLY A 32 -18.09 4.02 -3.74
C GLY A 32 -17.26 3.56 -4.94
N GLN A 33 -16.16 4.26 -5.27
CA GLN A 33 -15.27 3.90 -6.38
C GLN A 33 -14.75 2.47 -6.26
N ALA A 34 -14.42 2.00 -5.05
CA ALA A 34 -13.95 0.63 -4.81
C ALA A 34 -14.92 -0.44 -5.35
N ALA A 35 -16.23 -0.24 -5.16
CA ALA A 35 -17.26 -1.14 -5.68
C ALA A 35 -17.49 -0.91 -7.19
N ASN A 36 -17.58 0.36 -7.61
CA ASN A 36 -17.91 0.72 -8.98
C ASN A 36 -16.83 0.33 -10.00
N SER A 37 -15.56 0.26 -9.58
CA SER A 37 -14.45 -0.16 -10.45
C SER A 37 -14.16 -1.67 -10.38
N ALA A 38 -14.89 -2.45 -9.59
CA ALA A 38 -14.51 -3.83 -9.30
C ALA A 38 -14.41 -4.71 -10.55
N SER A 39 -15.35 -4.59 -11.48
CA SER A 39 -15.33 -5.35 -12.74
C SER A 39 -14.08 -5.09 -13.59
N THR A 40 -13.48 -3.90 -13.47
CA THR A 40 -12.33 -3.50 -14.30
C THR A 40 -11.05 -4.25 -13.96
N PHE A 41 -11.02 -4.92 -12.80
CA PHE A 41 -9.88 -5.73 -12.37
C PHE A 41 -9.96 -7.19 -12.80
N TRP A 42 -11.02 -7.63 -13.48
CA TRP A 42 -11.11 -8.97 -14.05
C TRP A 42 -11.18 -8.91 -15.57
N ALA A 43 -10.66 -9.94 -16.23
CA ALA A 43 -10.78 -10.08 -17.68
C ALA A 43 -12.18 -10.56 -18.07
N GLY A 44 -12.77 -9.92 -19.08
CA GLY A 44 -14.04 -10.33 -19.68
C GLY A 44 -15.28 -9.82 -18.95
N GLU A 45 -16.45 -10.21 -19.45
CA GLU A 45 -17.72 -9.90 -18.81
C GLU A 45 -17.95 -10.84 -17.63
N LEU A 46 -18.37 -10.27 -16.50
CA LEU A 46 -18.70 -11.02 -15.28
C LEU A 46 -20.20 -11.28 -15.24
N THR A 47 -20.60 -12.48 -14.85
CA THR A 47 -21.97 -12.73 -14.40
C THR A 47 -22.28 -11.90 -13.15
N GLU A 48 -23.57 -11.72 -12.84
CA GLU A 48 -23.99 -10.97 -11.65
C GLU A 48 -23.36 -11.53 -10.35
N ARG A 49 -23.26 -12.85 -10.24
CA ARG A 49 -22.64 -13.51 -9.08
C ARG A 49 -21.15 -13.21 -8.98
N GLU A 50 -20.43 -13.26 -10.11
CA GLU A 50 -18.99 -12.97 -10.15
C GLU A 50 -18.73 -11.50 -9.87
N LEU A 51 -19.56 -10.59 -10.39
CA LEU A 51 -19.48 -9.16 -10.09
C LEU A 51 -19.66 -8.88 -8.59
N ASN A 52 -20.65 -9.51 -7.95
CA ASN A 52 -20.85 -9.36 -6.51
C ASN A 52 -19.64 -9.82 -5.70
N ILE A 53 -18.97 -10.90 -6.12
CA ILE A 53 -17.73 -11.38 -5.50
C ILE A 53 -16.59 -10.39 -5.73
N ALA A 54 -16.40 -9.91 -6.96
CA ALA A 54 -15.38 -8.92 -7.31
C ALA A 54 -15.53 -7.65 -6.47
N VAL A 55 -16.76 -7.14 -6.30
CA VAL A 55 -17.05 -5.99 -5.43
C VAL A 55 -16.61 -6.23 -4.00
N VAL A 56 -16.93 -7.40 -3.42
CA VAL A 56 -16.51 -7.73 -2.05
C VAL A 56 -14.99 -7.81 -1.95
N VAL A 57 -14.32 -8.46 -2.91
CA VAL A 57 -12.85 -8.57 -2.93
C VAL A 57 -12.21 -7.19 -2.93
N GLU A 58 -12.65 -6.29 -3.80
CA GLU A 58 -12.09 -4.94 -3.89
C GLU A 58 -12.38 -4.10 -2.65
N VAL A 59 -13.62 -4.07 -2.17
CA VAL A 59 -13.97 -3.32 -0.96
C VAL A 59 -13.13 -3.80 0.23
N VAL A 60 -12.95 -5.11 0.36
CA VAL A 60 -12.09 -5.69 1.40
C VAL A 60 -10.63 -5.31 1.20
N TRP A 61 -10.11 -5.33 -0.03
CA TRP A 61 -8.74 -4.92 -0.33
C TRP A 61 -8.49 -3.45 0.05
N PHE A 62 -9.37 -2.55 -0.40
CA PHE A 62 -9.30 -1.12 -0.07
C PHE A 62 -9.37 -0.89 1.45
N ALA A 63 -10.24 -1.60 2.18
CA ALA A 63 -10.34 -1.50 3.63
C ALA A 63 -9.08 -2.00 4.36
N HIS A 64 -8.47 -3.09 3.90
CA HIS A 64 -7.20 -3.57 4.45
C HIS A 64 -6.08 -2.56 4.21
N MET A 65 -5.98 -2.01 3.00
CA MET A 65 -4.96 -1.02 2.65
C MET A 65 -5.14 0.29 3.44
N LEU A 66 -6.39 0.70 3.72
CA LEU A 66 -6.70 1.81 4.62
C LEU A 66 -6.14 1.54 6.03
N GLY A 67 -6.43 0.35 6.59
CA GLY A 67 -5.95 -0.05 7.91
C GLY A 67 -4.42 -0.12 7.99
N MET A 68 -3.77 -0.72 6.99
CA MET A 68 -2.30 -0.79 6.88
C MET A 68 -1.69 0.61 6.75
N GLY A 69 -2.31 1.50 5.98
CA GLY A 69 -1.92 2.89 5.86
C GLY A 69 -1.98 3.63 7.20
N ALA A 70 -3.07 3.45 7.95
CA ALA A 70 -3.21 4.04 9.28
C ALA A 70 -2.13 3.55 10.24
N ILE A 71 -1.82 2.25 10.24
CA ILE A 71 -0.73 1.67 11.04
C ILE A 71 0.61 2.32 10.68
N LEU A 72 0.95 2.44 9.40
CA LEU A 72 2.20 3.08 8.96
C LEU A 72 2.28 4.56 9.36
N LEU A 73 1.16 5.28 9.28
CA LEU A 73 1.05 6.66 9.73
C LEU A 73 1.32 6.76 11.24
N PHE A 74 0.70 5.90 12.05
CA PHE A 74 0.93 5.83 13.49
C PHE A 74 2.38 5.46 13.83
N LEU A 75 2.99 4.51 13.11
CA LEU A 75 4.41 4.16 13.29
C LEU A 75 5.31 5.36 13.00
N GLY A 76 5.04 6.11 11.93
CA GLY A 76 5.76 7.34 11.63
C GLY A 76 5.63 8.40 12.74
N LEU A 77 4.42 8.56 13.29
CA LEU A 77 4.12 9.56 14.32
C LEU A 77 4.67 9.20 15.71
N LEU A 78 4.52 7.94 16.13
CA LEU A 78 4.62 7.53 17.53
C LEU A 78 5.86 6.69 17.84
N ALA A 79 6.41 5.94 16.87
CA ALA A 79 7.57 5.11 17.15
C ALA A 79 8.80 5.96 17.45
N ALA A 80 9.54 5.66 18.52
CA ALA A 80 10.74 6.37 18.91
C ALA A 80 11.93 6.05 18.00
N ASN A 81 12.89 6.97 17.88
CA ASN A 81 14.21 6.64 17.35
C ASN A 81 15.03 5.90 18.44
N PRO A 82 15.85 4.89 18.09
CA PRO A 82 16.11 4.37 16.74
C PRO A 82 15.14 3.27 16.27
N ALA A 83 14.24 2.78 17.14
CA ALA A 83 13.36 1.64 16.86
C ALA A 83 12.47 1.81 15.62
N ARG A 84 12.05 3.05 15.31
CA ARG A 84 11.22 3.40 14.15
C ARG A 84 11.74 2.82 12.83
N ALA A 85 13.06 2.86 12.61
CA ALA A 85 13.65 2.36 11.37
C ALA A 85 13.47 0.85 11.19
N ARG A 86 13.65 0.08 12.27
CA ARG A 86 13.53 -1.39 12.26
C ARG A 86 12.07 -1.82 12.11
N ILE A 87 11.20 -1.23 12.93
CA ILE A 87 9.75 -1.52 12.90
C ILE A 87 9.18 -1.08 11.55
N GLY A 88 9.59 0.09 11.05
CA GLY A 88 9.19 0.60 9.74
C GLY A 88 9.60 -0.32 8.59
N ALA A 89 10.84 -0.82 8.57
CA ALA A 89 11.28 -1.76 7.54
C ALA A 89 10.44 -3.05 7.56
N ILE A 90 10.19 -3.63 8.74
CA ILE A 90 9.35 -4.82 8.90
C ILE A 90 7.93 -4.55 8.41
N ALA A 91 7.34 -3.42 8.81
CA ALA A 91 5.98 -3.05 8.42
C ALA A 91 5.86 -2.87 6.90
N VAL A 92 6.80 -2.16 6.25
CA VAL A 92 6.77 -1.97 4.79
C VAL A 92 6.91 -3.30 4.05
N VAL A 93 7.81 -4.18 4.49
CA VAL A 93 7.97 -5.53 3.91
C VAL A 93 6.71 -6.37 4.11
N ALA A 94 6.09 -6.32 5.29
CA ALA A 94 4.85 -7.06 5.56
C ALA A 94 3.69 -6.56 4.69
N VAL A 95 3.51 -5.23 4.60
CA VAL A 95 2.48 -4.63 3.74
C VAL A 95 2.71 -5.00 2.29
N MET A 96 3.88 -4.71 1.73
CA MET A 96 4.12 -4.97 0.30
C MET A 96 4.19 -6.45 -0.03
N GLY A 97 4.82 -7.26 0.82
CA GLY A 97 4.93 -8.70 0.63
C GLY A 97 3.57 -9.38 0.60
N THR A 98 2.65 -9.00 1.50
CA THR A 98 1.29 -9.53 1.48
C THR A 98 0.52 -9.10 0.24
N GLN A 99 0.71 -7.87 -0.26
CA GLN A 99 0.08 -7.42 -1.51
C GLN A 99 0.59 -8.19 -2.73
N PHE A 100 1.90 -8.42 -2.83
CA PHE A 100 2.48 -9.22 -3.92
C PHE A 100 1.99 -10.66 -3.89
N ILE A 101 1.90 -11.28 -2.72
CA ILE A 101 1.39 -12.65 -2.58
C ILE A 101 -0.10 -12.71 -2.95
N ALA A 102 -0.93 -11.83 -2.38
CA ALA A 102 -2.36 -11.82 -2.64
C ALA A 102 -2.67 -11.55 -4.12
N GLY A 103 -2.04 -10.53 -4.71
CA GLY A 103 -2.18 -10.21 -6.12
C GLY A 103 -1.66 -11.30 -7.05
N GLY A 104 -0.51 -11.88 -6.72
CA GLY A 104 0.08 -12.99 -7.48
C GLY A 104 -0.77 -14.26 -7.45
N MET A 105 -1.43 -14.55 -6.33
CA MET A 105 -2.38 -15.66 -6.25
C MET A 105 -3.69 -15.33 -6.99
N ALA A 106 -4.22 -14.13 -6.80
CA ALA A 106 -5.46 -13.69 -7.44
C ALA A 106 -5.37 -13.72 -8.97
N SER A 107 -4.20 -13.44 -9.56
CA SER A 107 -4.01 -13.44 -11.01
C SER A 107 -4.26 -14.80 -11.66
N THR A 108 -4.11 -15.90 -10.91
CA THR A 108 -4.46 -17.25 -11.38
C THR A 108 -5.97 -17.44 -11.60
N TYR A 109 -6.79 -16.52 -11.06
CA TYR A 109 -8.24 -16.46 -11.20
C TYR A 109 -8.70 -15.34 -12.15
N GLY A 110 -7.81 -14.83 -13.00
CA GLY A 110 -8.13 -13.77 -13.97
C GLY A 110 -8.11 -12.35 -13.41
N TYR A 111 -7.64 -12.17 -12.17
CA TYR A 111 -7.45 -10.86 -11.56
C TYR A 111 -6.25 -10.12 -12.19
N ASN A 112 -6.50 -8.88 -12.54
CA ASN A 112 -5.64 -7.99 -13.31
C ASN A 112 -5.45 -6.65 -12.60
N GLY A 113 -5.48 -6.63 -11.26
CA GLY A 113 -5.22 -5.42 -10.44
C GLY A 113 -3.91 -4.69 -10.75
N PHE A 114 -2.96 -5.38 -11.40
CA PHE A 114 -1.67 -4.82 -11.82
C PHE A 114 -1.54 -4.63 -13.35
N SER A 115 -2.61 -4.87 -14.13
CA SER A 115 -2.57 -4.72 -15.59
C SER A 115 -2.69 -3.25 -15.99
N GLY A 116 -1.56 -2.54 -15.95
CA GLY A 116 -1.49 -1.16 -16.42
C GLY A 116 -0.53 -0.35 -15.57
N PHE A 117 0.60 0.04 -16.18
CA PHE A 117 1.56 0.94 -15.54
C PHE A 117 1.05 2.38 -15.61
N ASN A 118 -0.04 2.67 -14.91
CA ASN A 118 -0.56 4.03 -14.76
C ASN A 118 0.17 4.77 -13.62
N ILE A 119 -0.06 6.07 -13.51
CA ILE A 119 0.63 6.92 -12.51
C ILE A 119 0.37 6.43 -11.07
N PHE A 120 -0.81 5.88 -10.78
CA PHE A 120 -1.11 5.33 -9.46
C PHE A 120 -0.30 4.07 -9.18
N ALA A 121 -0.22 3.14 -10.14
CA ALA A 121 0.62 1.95 -10.02
C ALA A 121 2.10 2.32 -9.76
N ALA A 122 2.62 3.33 -10.46
CA ALA A 122 3.97 3.84 -10.22
C ALA A 122 4.15 4.39 -8.79
N LEU A 123 3.20 5.18 -8.28
CA LEU A 123 3.24 5.70 -6.90
C LEU A 123 3.14 4.58 -5.86
N PHE A 124 2.28 3.58 -6.10
CA PHE A 124 2.13 2.38 -5.26
C PHE A 124 3.40 1.51 -5.21
N MET A 125 4.32 1.65 -6.16
CA MET A 125 5.63 0.98 -6.12
C MET A 125 6.74 1.88 -5.56
N LEU A 126 6.79 3.14 -5.98
CA LEU A 126 7.87 4.07 -5.62
C LEU A 126 7.81 4.51 -4.15
N ILE A 127 6.63 4.86 -3.64
CA ILE A 127 6.51 5.35 -2.25
C ILE A 127 6.93 4.26 -1.25
N PRO A 128 6.47 2.99 -1.37
CA PRO A 128 6.94 1.93 -0.48
C PRO A 128 8.44 1.64 -0.64
N LEU A 129 8.97 1.68 -1.86
CA LEU A 129 10.39 1.46 -2.10
C LEU A 129 11.25 2.52 -1.42
N ILE A 130 10.92 3.81 -1.58
CA ILE A 130 11.66 4.89 -0.93
C ILE A 130 11.51 4.81 0.60
N THR A 131 10.32 4.44 1.09
CA THR A 131 10.07 4.25 2.52
C THR A 131 10.92 3.11 3.09
N LEU A 132 11.04 2.00 2.36
CA LEU A 132 11.91 0.89 2.71
C LEU A 132 13.37 1.33 2.74
N ILE A 133 13.86 2.01 1.69
CA ILE A 133 15.23 2.53 1.63
C ILE A 133 15.50 3.48 2.80
N ALA A 134 14.57 4.38 3.13
CA ALA A 134 14.69 5.27 4.27
C ALA A 134 14.84 4.50 5.58
N CYS A 135 14.02 3.46 5.79
CA CYS A 135 14.09 2.60 6.97
C CYS A 135 15.41 1.81 7.04
N LEU A 136 15.82 1.17 5.94
CA LEU A 136 17.06 0.40 5.86
C LEU A 136 18.31 1.29 6.07
N SER A 137 18.28 2.54 5.59
CA SER A 137 19.41 3.48 5.77
C SER A 137 19.72 3.82 7.23
N LYS A 138 18.77 3.59 8.14
CA LYS A 138 18.91 3.87 9.58
C LYS A 138 18.73 2.63 10.46
N LEU A 139 18.81 1.42 9.89
CA LEU A 139 18.58 0.17 10.62
C LEU A 139 19.51 0.01 11.85
N ASN A 140 20.76 0.47 11.69
CA ASN A 140 21.84 0.39 12.67
C ASN A 140 22.14 1.71 13.37
N ALA A 141 21.28 2.73 13.21
CA ALA A 141 21.44 3.98 13.94
C ALA A 141 21.33 3.73 15.45
N LYS A 142 22.24 4.32 16.22
CA LYS A 142 22.25 4.27 17.68
C LYS A 142 21.47 5.46 18.24
#